data_AF-A0A813G0M0-F1
#
_entry.id   AF-A0A813G0M0-F1
#
_cell.length_a   1.000
_cell.length_b   1.000
_cell.length_c   1.000
_cell.angle_alpha   90.00
_cell.angle_beta   90.00
_cell.angle_gamma   90.00
#
_symmetry.space_group_name_H-M   'P 1'
#
loop_
_entity.id
_entity.type
_entity.pdbx_description
1 polymer ?
#
loop_
_entity_poly.entity_id
_entity_poly.type
_entity_poly.pdbx_seq_one_letter_code
_entity_poly.pdbx_strand_id
1 'polypeptide(L)'
;MCDAPSVIDYDASGLPCQDNSQAGNQQKEQGRTNVVYITWARFHVLQMTVLLCVENTPEISLAMLQGLLGVRYFLYQLFVDCSDVGRHGATRARTYVFCLHKVRGRYLTDIFELYYALKDRVSETVATRPSDYMIASREDILMEASEIAKVRKKDFRPLDVNLAYLLTDREEGCRQQYDSEYYRRFGKRPATNPDLCYYLRDEPSWSLTWSATSKRIPTYRTGSGKMWFPFYNRFIVSRDILASMGFPVSQSVALAMGVPQVPMRDPKRAGDLAGNAMHLTSCFMVQICGLVCFGKRPHYQLE
;
A
#
# COMPACT_ATOMS: atom_id res chain seq x y z
N MET A 1 29.11 25.66 6.03
CA MET A 1 28.51 25.02 4.85
C MET A 1 28.49 23.52 5.14
N CYS A 2 27.33 22.86 5.07
CA CYS A 2 27.30 21.39 5.07
C CYS A 2 27.88 20.95 3.73
N ASP A 3 28.95 20.17 3.72
CA ASP A 3 29.45 19.55 2.50
C ASP A 3 28.30 18.78 1.86
N ALA A 4 27.93 19.17 0.64
CA ALA A 4 26.84 18.52 -0.06
C ALA A 4 27.17 17.03 -0.17
N PRO A 5 26.20 16.14 0.12
CA PRO A 5 26.46 14.71 0.21
C PRO A 5 27.08 14.16 -1.07
N SER A 6 27.89 13.12 -0.88
CA SER A 6 28.43 12.24 -1.90
C SER A 6 27.41 11.93 -3.00
N VAL A 7 27.90 11.83 -4.24
CA VAL A 7 27.12 11.44 -5.43
C VAL A 7 26.14 10.30 -5.12
N ILE A 8 24.84 10.57 -5.28
CA ILE A 8 23.77 9.60 -5.05
C ILE A 8 23.72 8.64 -6.25
N ASP A 9 23.92 7.35 -6.02
CA ASP A 9 23.84 6.35 -7.08
C ASP A 9 22.42 5.75 -7.21
N TYR A 10 21.66 5.66 -6.12
CA TYR A 10 20.30 5.11 -6.12
C TYR A 10 19.33 5.95 -5.29
N ASP A 11 18.13 6.18 -5.80
CA ASP A 11 17.01 6.78 -5.08
C ASP A 11 15.71 5.99 -5.32
N ALA A 12 14.94 5.79 -4.25
CA ALA A 12 13.60 5.22 -4.32
C ALA A 12 12.60 6.19 -3.67
N SER A 13 11.65 6.67 -4.47
CA SER A 13 10.75 7.75 -4.09
C SER A 13 9.28 7.36 -4.30
N GLY A 14 8.42 7.68 -3.32
CA GLY A 14 6.97 7.68 -3.49
C GLY A 14 6.49 9.11 -3.72
N LEU A 15 5.99 9.41 -4.92
CA LEU A 15 5.55 10.77 -5.27
C LEU A 15 4.04 10.96 -5.01
N PRO A 16 3.57 12.18 -4.71
CA PRO A 16 2.15 12.45 -4.45
C PRO A 16 1.26 11.99 -5.61
N CYS A 17 0.22 11.21 -5.34
CA CYS A 17 -0.67 10.62 -6.36
C CYS A 17 -2.05 11.29 -6.44
N GLN A 18 -2.31 12.33 -5.65
CA GLN A 18 -3.63 12.97 -5.55
C GLN A 18 -4.15 13.49 -6.90
N ASP A 19 -3.27 14.00 -7.77
CA ASP A 19 -3.68 14.52 -9.08
C ASP A 19 -3.64 13.45 -10.19
N ASN A 20 -3.05 12.27 -9.91
CA ASN A 20 -2.89 11.18 -10.87
C ASN A 20 -3.93 10.05 -10.68
N SER A 21 -4.36 9.80 -9.43
CA SER A 21 -5.25 8.69 -9.10
C SER A 21 -6.69 8.92 -9.57
N GLN A 22 -7.39 7.84 -9.93
CA GLN A 22 -8.83 7.90 -10.28
C GLN A 22 -9.70 8.42 -9.13
N ALA A 23 -9.29 8.17 -7.89
CA ALA A 23 -9.99 8.63 -6.70
C ALA A 23 -9.67 10.10 -6.32
N GLY A 24 -8.74 10.74 -7.05
CA GLY A 24 -8.28 12.09 -6.79
C GLY A 24 -8.84 13.13 -7.77
N ASN A 25 -8.14 14.27 -7.92
CA ASN A 25 -8.60 15.38 -8.77
C ASN A 25 -8.45 15.11 -10.27
N GLN A 26 -7.63 14.11 -10.63
CA GLN A 26 -7.32 13.74 -12.03
C GLN A 26 -6.78 14.90 -12.89
N GLN A 27 -6.22 15.94 -12.26
CA GLN A 27 -5.66 17.11 -12.94
C GLN A 27 -4.31 16.83 -13.61
N LYS A 28 -3.65 15.71 -13.26
CA LYS A 28 -2.37 15.27 -13.83
C LYS A 28 -1.33 16.40 -13.80
N GLU A 29 -0.78 16.75 -14.95
CA GLU A 29 0.25 17.79 -15.13
C GLU A 29 -0.22 19.20 -14.75
N GLN A 30 -1.53 19.44 -14.76
CA GLN A 30 -2.12 20.73 -14.35
C GLN A 30 -2.39 20.78 -12.84
N GLY A 31 -2.20 19.65 -12.14
CA GLY A 31 -2.44 19.52 -10.72
C GLY A 31 -1.43 20.26 -9.86
N ARG A 32 -1.85 20.65 -8.65
CA ARG A 32 -1.00 21.37 -7.69
C ARG A 32 0.21 20.56 -7.25
N THR A 33 0.14 19.24 -7.32
CA THR A 33 1.25 18.35 -6.96
C THR A 33 2.34 18.26 -8.04
N ASN A 34 2.11 18.76 -9.26
CA ASN A 34 3.10 18.69 -10.35
C ASN A 34 4.41 19.42 -10.01
N VAL A 35 4.37 20.48 -9.19
CA VAL A 35 5.58 21.18 -8.72
C VAL A 35 6.54 20.25 -7.98
N VAL A 36 6.02 19.23 -7.29
CA VAL A 36 6.83 18.22 -6.59
C VAL A 36 7.57 17.35 -7.60
N TYR A 37 6.90 16.92 -8.68
CA TYR A 37 7.53 16.14 -9.77
C TYR A 37 8.63 16.93 -10.46
N ILE A 38 8.39 18.21 -10.77
CA ILE A 38 9.38 19.09 -11.41
C ILE A 38 10.60 19.28 -10.51
N THR A 39 10.37 19.56 -9.22
CA THR A 39 11.45 19.80 -8.25
C THR A 39 12.29 18.53 -8.06
N TRP A 40 11.62 17.39 -7.87
CA TRP A 40 12.25 16.07 -7.75
C TRP A 40 13.07 15.71 -8.99
N ALA A 41 12.49 15.86 -10.20
CA ALA A 41 13.19 15.57 -11.44
C ALA A 41 14.41 16.47 -11.65
N ARG A 42 14.28 17.78 -11.40
CA ARG A 42 15.39 18.74 -11.48
C ARG A 42 16.53 18.36 -10.54
N PHE A 43 16.21 17.98 -9.30
CA PHE A 43 17.21 17.52 -8.34
C PHE A 43 18.02 16.34 -8.89
N HIS A 44 17.36 15.29 -9.38
CA HIS A 44 18.05 14.10 -9.89
C HIS A 44 18.77 14.32 -11.22
N VAL A 45 18.32 15.25 -12.06
CA VAL A 45 19.06 15.67 -13.26
C VAL A 45 20.36 16.36 -12.88
N LEU A 46 20.34 17.25 -11.89
CA LEU A 46 21.54 17.95 -11.41
C LEU A 46 22.50 17.01 -10.67
N GLN A 47 21.98 16.07 -9.88
CA GLN A 47 22.78 15.06 -9.17
C GLN A 47 23.26 13.92 -10.08
N MET A 48 22.74 13.83 -11.31
CA MET A 48 22.96 12.74 -12.25
C MET A 48 22.82 11.36 -11.57
N THR A 49 21.79 11.19 -10.74
CA THR A 49 21.58 9.94 -9.98
C THR A 49 21.55 8.74 -10.94
N VAL A 50 22.27 7.66 -10.62
CA VAL A 50 22.47 6.56 -11.59
C VAL A 50 21.17 5.83 -11.88
N LEU A 51 20.41 5.51 -10.84
CA LEU A 51 19.14 4.81 -10.94
C LEU A 51 18.10 5.44 -10.01
N LEU A 52 16.93 5.76 -10.56
CA LEU A 52 15.74 6.17 -9.80
C LEU A 52 14.72 5.05 -9.83
N CYS A 53 13.96 4.88 -8.76
CA CYS A 53 12.77 4.04 -8.70
C CYS A 53 11.60 4.86 -8.13
N VAL A 54 10.61 5.17 -8.97
CA VAL A 54 9.44 5.95 -8.55
C VAL A 54 8.25 5.03 -8.39
N GLU A 55 7.68 4.98 -7.19
CA GLU A 55 6.40 4.32 -6.94
C GLU A 55 5.25 5.32 -7.13
N ASN A 56 4.16 4.85 -7.76
CA ASN A 56 2.91 5.60 -7.87
C ASN A 56 1.71 4.68 -8.13
N THR A 57 0.51 5.27 -8.25
CA THR A 57 -0.66 4.53 -8.75
C THR A 57 -0.50 4.20 -10.24
N PRO A 58 -1.12 3.11 -10.75
CA PRO A 58 -0.99 2.69 -12.14
C PRO A 58 -1.33 3.76 -13.19
N GLU A 59 -2.07 4.80 -12.81
CA GLU A 59 -2.55 5.87 -13.69
C GLU A 59 -1.56 7.03 -13.88
N ILE A 60 -0.38 7.00 -13.26
CA ILE A 60 0.65 8.01 -13.51
C ILE A 60 0.99 8.09 -15.01
N SER A 61 1.07 9.32 -15.53
CA SER A 61 1.44 9.57 -16.92
C SER A 61 2.92 9.28 -17.14
N LEU A 62 3.25 8.19 -17.84
CA LEU A 62 4.63 7.92 -18.24
C LEU A 62 5.17 9.03 -19.17
N ALA A 63 4.30 9.62 -20.00
CA ALA A 63 4.66 10.75 -20.87
C ALA A 63 5.12 11.98 -20.07
N MET A 64 4.49 12.27 -18.92
CA MET A 64 4.91 13.34 -18.02
C MET A 64 6.34 13.09 -17.50
N LEU A 65 6.61 11.88 -17.00
CA LEU A 65 7.94 11.51 -16.52
C LEU A 65 8.97 11.53 -17.65
N GLN A 66 8.58 11.11 -18.86
CA GLN A 66 9.43 11.15 -20.04
C GLN A 66 9.74 12.59 -20.48
N GLY A 67 8.79 13.53 -20.35
CA GLY A 67 9.03 14.96 -20.58
C GLY A 67 10.03 15.56 -19.58
N LEU A 68 9.97 15.14 -18.31
CA LEU A 68 10.86 15.65 -17.25
C LEU A 68 12.26 15.01 -17.27
N LEU A 69 12.36 13.70 -17.53
CA LEU A 69 13.58 12.92 -17.35
C LEU A 69 14.11 12.27 -18.63
N GLY A 70 13.27 12.08 -19.65
CA GLY A 70 13.56 11.24 -20.82
C GLY A 70 14.74 11.70 -21.67
N VAL A 71 15.17 12.96 -21.54
CA VAL A 71 16.42 13.45 -22.15
C VAL A 71 17.62 12.72 -21.55
N ARG A 72 17.67 12.56 -20.22
CA ARG A 72 18.83 12.04 -19.46
C ARG A 72 18.68 10.60 -18.99
N TYR A 73 17.46 10.07 -18.98
CA TYR A 73 17.14 8.75 -18.43
C TYR A 73 16.42 7.86 -19.44
N PHE A 74 16.66 6.54 -19.37
CA PHE A 74 15.77 5.52 -19.93
C PHE A 74 14.74 5.15 -18.87
N LEU A 75 13.47 4.99 -19.28
CA LEU A 75 12.37 4.71 -18.35
C LEU A 75 11.82 3.29 -18.59
N TYR A 76 11.66 2.52 -17.51
CA TYR A 76 11.09 1.17 -17.53
C TYR A 76 9.96 1.08 -16.50
N GLN A 77 8.75 0.73 -16.92
CA GLN A 77 7.57 0.72 -16.04
C GLN A 77 7.13 -0.71 -15.70
N LEU A 78 7.10 -1.05 -14.42
CA LEU A 78 6.50 -2.27 -13.90
C LEU A 78 5.13 -1.99 -13.29
N PHE A 79 4.18 -2.91 -13.50
CA PHE A 79 2.90 -2.92 -12.78
C PHE A 79 2.95 -4.04 -11.76
N VAL A 80 2.64 -3.71 -10.51
CA VAL A 80 2.85 -4.59 -9.35
C VAL A 80 1.59 -4.58 -8.49
N ASP A 81 1.09 -5.77 -8.19
CA ASP A 81 0.00 -6.02 -7.26
C ASP A 81 0.52 -6.73 -5.99
N CYS A 82 -0.24 -6.64 -4.89
CA CYS A 82 0.11 -7.35 -3.66
C CYS A 82 0.15 -8.89 -3.86
N SER A 83 -0.67 -9.42 -4.76
CA SER A 83 -0.62 -10.86 -5.07
C SER A 83 0.72 -11.31 -5.66
N ASP A 84 1.46 -10.41 -6.31
CA ASP A 84 2.78 -10.72 -6.89
C ASP A 84 3.84 -11.00 -5.82
N VAL A 85 3.60 -10.57 -4.58
CA VAL A 85 4.45 -10.84 -3.42
C VAL A 85 3.78 -11.79 -2.41
N GLY A 86 2.86 -12.63 -2.89
CA GLY A 86 2.16 -13.62 -2.08
C GLY A 86 1.09 -13.05 -1.15
N ARG A 87 0.83 -11.73 -1.22
CA ARG A 87 -0.12 -11.01 -0.36
C ARG A 87 -1.52 -10.94 -0.97
N HIS A 88 -2.03 -12.08 -1.40
CA HIS A 88 -3.29 -12.22 -2.16
C HIS A 88 -4.53 -11.68 -1.45
N GLY A 89 -4.53 -11.60 -0.12
CA GLY A 89 -5.66 -11.12 0.66
C GLY A 89 -5.79 -9.59 0.73
N ALA A 90 -4.90 -8.82 0.11
CA ALA A 90 -4.91 -7.36 0.15
C ALA A 90 -4.92 -6.76 -1.26
N THR A 91 -5.55 -5.60 -1.42
CA THR A 91 -5.54 -4.85 -2.70
C THR A 91 -4.64 -3.63 -2.59
N ARG A 92 -3.58 -3.58 -3.41
CA ARG A 92 -2.77 -2.36 -3.60
C ARG A 92 -1.97 -2.42 -4.89
N ALA A 93 -2.66 -2.32 -6.03
CA ALA A 93 -2.00 -2.17 -7.32
C ALA A 93 -1.20 -0.85 -7.37
N ARG A 94 0.04 -0.94 -7.83
CA ARG A 94 0.99 0.15 -7.98
C ARG A 94 1.78 -0.01 -9.26
N THR A 95 2.42 1.07 -9.67
CA THR A 95 3.44 1.03 -10.71
C THR A 95 4.75 1.56 -10.19
N TYR A 96 5.83 0.96 -10.66
CA TYR A 96 7.19 1.33 -10.33
C TYR A 96 7.90 1.70 -11.63
N VAL A 97 8.36 2.94 -11.73
CA VAL A 97 9.09 3.44 -12.90
C VAL A 97 10.56 3.55 -12.56
N PHE A 98 11.37 2.72 -13.19
CA PHE A 98 12.82 2.81 -13.11
C PHE A 98 13.33 3.83 -14.12
N CYS A 99 14.11 4.80 -13.67
CA CYS A 99 14.79 5.76 -14.52
C CYS A 99 16.30 5.50 -14.46
N LEU A 100 16.87 4.90 -15.50
CA LEU A 100 18.29 4.61 -15.62
C LEU A 100 19.01 5.75 -16.34
N HIS A 101 20.00 6.38 -15.70
CA HIS A 101 20.75 7.47 -16.32
C HIS A 101 21.49 6.98 -17.57
N LYS A 102 21.25 7.57 -18.75
CA LYS A 102 21.77 7.08 -20.05
C LYS A 102 23.29 6.98 -20.10
N VAL A 103 23.92 7.92 -19.42
CA VAL A 103 25.37 8.13 -19.42
C VAL A 103 26.08 7.35 -18.30
N ARG A 104 25.61 7.44 -17.05
CA ARG A 104 26.25 6.82 -15.87
C ARG A 104 25.77 5.39 -15.60
N GLY A 105 24.59 5.03 -16.09
CA GLY A 105 23.95 3.74 -15.85
C GLY A 105 24.24 2.70 -16.94
N ARG A 106 24.11 1.43 -16.56
CA ARG A 106 24.16 0.27 -17.46
C ARG A 106 22.99 -0.65 -17.14
N TYR A 107 22.28 -1.08 -18.18
CA TYR A 107 21.28 -2.15 -18.09
C TYR A 107 22.01 -3.48 -18.18
N LEU A 108 21.88 -4.30 -17.13
CA LEU A 108 22.67 -5.53 -16.93
C LEU A 108 21.87 -6.77 -17.34
N THR A 109 20.62 -6.86 -16.89
CA THR A 109 19.70 -7.96 -17.21
C THR A 109 18.28 -7.43 -17.37
N ASP A 110 17.43 -8.19 -18.06
CA ASP A 110 16.05 -7.78 -18.27
C ASP A 110 15.25 -7.74 -16.96
N ILE A 111 14.69 -6.56 -16.65
CA ILE A 111 13.95 -6.37 -15.40
C ILE A 111 12.59 -7.04 -15.38
N PHE A 112 11.93 -7.15 -16.53
CA PHE A 112 10.63 -7.80 -16.63
C PHE A 112 10.81 -9.30 -16.41
N GLU A 113 11.80 -9.92 -17.08
CA GLU A 113 12.08 -11.35 -16.91
C GLU A 113 12.40 -11.69 -15.45
N LEU A 114 13.29 -10.93 -14.80
CA LEU A 114 13.63 -11.16 -13.39
C LEU A 114 12.42 -10.97 -12.46
N TYR A 115 11.65 -9.90 -12.68
CA TYR A 115 10.47 -9.61 -11.86
C TYR A 115 9.43 -10.71 -11.97
N TYR A 116 9.10 -11.15 -13.19
CA TYR A 116 8.12 -12.23 -13.40
C TYR A 116 8.60 -13.57 -12.84
N ALA A 117 9.89 -13.91 -13.00
CA ALA A 117 10.45 -15.12 -12.40
C ALA A 117 10.36 -15.11 -10.85
N LEU A 118 10.63 -13.98 -10.21
CA LEU A 118 10.49 -13.83 -8.75
C LEU A 118 9.02 -13.89 -8.32
N LYS A 119 8.14 -13.18 -9.02
CA LYS A 119 6.70 -13.18 -8.78
C LYS A 119 6.14 -14.61 -8.82
N ASP A 120 6.44 -15.36 -9.88
CA ASP A 120 5.94 -16.71 -10.07
C ASP A 120 6.40 -17.59 -8.90
N ARG A 121 7.68 -17.50 -8.55
CA ARG A 121 8.25 -18.27 -7.42
C ARG A 121 7.62 -17.94 -6.06
N VAL A 122 7.34 -16.66 -5.80
CA VAL A 122 6.69 -16.24 -4.55
C VAL A 122 5.23 -16.72 -4.52
N SER A 123 4.53 -16.61 -5.65
CA SER A 123 3.12 -17.00 -5.76
C SER A 123 2.89 -18.51 -5.57
N GLU A 124 3.88 -19.34 -5.92
CA GLU A 124 3.88 -20.78 -5.64
C GLU A 124 3.99 -21.10 -4.15
N THR A 125 4.59 -20.21 -3.37
CA THR A 125 4.98 -20.49 -1.99
C THR A 125 3.97 -19.95 -0.98
N VAL A 126 3.41 -18.76 -1.23
CA VAL A 126 2.54 -18.07 -0.26
C VAL A 126 1.37 -17.40 -0.97
N ALA A 127 0.16 -17.62 -0.44
CA ALA A 127 -1.04 -16.90 -0.83
C ALA A 127 -1.89 -16.57 0.40
N THR A 128 -1.73 -15.36 0.93
CA THR A 128 -2.52 -14.91 2.09
C THR A 128 -3.98 -14.64 1.72
N ARG A 129 -4.84 -14.62 2.73
CA ARG A 129 -6.25 -14.25 2.66
C ARG A 129 -6.53 -13.08 3.61
N PRO A 130 -7.68 -12.38 3.47
CA PRO A 130 -8.04 -11.29 4.39
C PRO A 130 -7.93 -11.67 5.87
N SER A 131 -8.35 -12.88 6.26
CA SER A 131 -8.28 -13.33 7.66
C SER A 131 -6.86 -13.44 8.21
N ASP A 132 -5.86 -13.68 7.34
CA ASP A 132 -4.47 -13.90 7.76
C ASP A 132 -3.81 -12.61 8.27
N TYR A 133 -4.42 -11.45 8.00
CA TYR A 133 -3.98 -10.15 8.52
C TYR A 133 -4.63 -9.78 9.85
N MET A 134 -5.60 -10.57 10.34
CA MET A 134 -6.34 -10.30 11.57
C MET A 134 -5.54 -10.77 12.79
N ILE A 135 -4.35 -10.18 12.98
CA ILE A 135 -3.34 -10.58 13.96
C ILE A 135 -3.32 -9.71 15.23
N ALA A 136 -4.17 -8.69 15.30
CA ALA A 136 -4.26 -7.81 16.45
C ALA A 136 -4.53 -8.57 17.76
N SER A 137 -3.79 -8.22 18.81
CA SER A 137 -4.05 -8.76 20.15
C SER A 137 -5.32 -8.16 20.74
N ARG A 138 -5.79 -8.71 21.87
CA ARG A 138 -6.94 -8.15 22.58
C ARG A 138 -6.69 -6.71 23.01
N GLU A 139 -5.47 -6.41 23.46
CA GLU A 139 -5.05 -5.09 23.89
C GLU A 139 -5.10 -4.08 22.73
N ASP A 140 -4.60 -4.47 21.55
CA ASP A 140 -4.67 -3.65 20.33
C ASP A 140 -6.13 -3.30 20.00
N ILE A 141 -7.03 -4.29 20.07
CA ILE A 141 -8.45 -4.13 19.79
C ILE A 141 -9.12 -3.21 20.83
N LEU A 142 -8.83 -3.39 22.12
CA LEU A 142 -9.41 -2.59 23.20
C LEU A 142 -8.96 -1.13 23.15
N MET A 143 -7.69 -0.87 22.84
CA MET A 143 -7.17 0.50 22.71
C MET A 143 -7.92 1.26 21.61
N GLU A 144 -8.07 0.67 20.43
CA GLU A 144 -8.78 1.32 19.32
C GLU A 144 -10.29 1.43 19.56
N ALA A 145 -10.90 0.41 20.16
CA ALA A 145 -12.31 0.45 20.54
C ALA A 145 -12.59 1.59 21.53
N SER A 146 -11.69 1.82 22.51
CA SER A 146 -11.79 2.94 23.46
C SER A 146 -11.71 4.30 22.76
N GLU A 147 -10.76 4.49 21.84
CA GLU A 147 -10.65 5.75 21.07
C GLU A 147 -11.88 5.98 20.18
N ILE A 148 -12.41 4.93 19.54
CA ILE A 148 -13.64 5.01 18.75
C ILE A 148 -14.83 5.40 19.65
N ALA A 149 -14.97 4.77 20.81
CA ALA A 149 -16.02 5.07 21.78
C ALA A 149 -15.97 6.55 22.21
N LYS A 150 -14.78 7.05 22.54
CA LYS A 150 -14.54 8.46 22.90
C LYS A 150 -14.95 9.42 21.78
N VAL A 151 -14.48 9.18 20.55
CA VAL A 151 -14.81 10.03 19.38
C VAL A 151 -16.32 10.02 19.10
N ARG A 152 -16.98 8.88 19.30
CA ARG A 152 -18.41 8.69 19.05
C ARG A 152 -19.30 9.03 20.25
N LYS A 153 -18.72 9.42 21.39
CA LYS A 153 -19.42 9.68 22.66
C LYS A 153 -20.29 8.49 23.08
N LYS A 154 -19.75 7.28 22.97
CA LYS A 154 -20.38 6.02 23.40
C LYS A 154 -19.66 5.46 24.63
N ASP A 155 -20.38 4.71 25.47
CA ASP A 155 -19.79 4.01 26.61
C ASP A 155 -18.88 2.88 26.13
N PHE A 156 -17.61 2.90 26.55
CA PHE A 156 -16.66 1.85 26.23
C PHE A 156 -16.90 0.61 27.09
N ARG A 157 -17.04 -0.55 26.45
CA ARG A 157 -17.33 -1.84 27.10
C ARG A 157 -16.17 -2.82 26.86
N PRO A 158 -15.18 -2.91 27.76
CA PRO A 158 -13.96 -3.71 27.53
C PRO A 158 -14.17 -5.23 27.63
N LEU A 159 -15.31 -5.67 28.17
CA LEU A 159 -15.67 -7.08 28.26
C LEU A 159 -16.42 -7.57 27.01
N ASP A 160 -16.97 -6.66 26.20
CA ASP A 160 -17.72 -7.00 24.99
C ASP A 160 -16.75 -7.29 23.84
N VAL A 161 -16.75 -8.54 23.36
CA VAL A 161 -15.98 -8.94 22.17
C VAL A 161 -16.59 -8.37 20.89
N ASN A 162 -17.92 -8.20 20.88
CA ASN A 162 -18.66 -7.65 19.75
C ASN A 162 -18.59 -6.12 19.78
N LEU A 163 -17.89 -5.51 18.84
CA LEU A 163 -17.76 -4.06 18.72
C LEU A 163 -18.90 -3.40 17.95
N ALA A 164 -19.97 -4.11 17.61
CA ALA A 164 -21.10 -3.55 16.87
C ALA A 164 -21.79 -2.41 17.63
N TYR A 165 -21.76 -2.41 18.98
CA TYR A 165 -22.30 -1.31 19.78
C TYR A 165 -21.60 0.03 19.49
N LEU A 166 -20.38 0.01 18.95
CA LEU A 166 -19.64 1.22 18.57
C LEU A 166 -20.08 1.77 17.21
N LEU A 167 -20.75 1.00 16.34
CA LEU A 167 -21.22 1.45 15.03
C LEU A 167 -22.16 2.66 15.14
N THR A 168 -22.01 3.65 14.28
CA THR A 168 -23.03 4.70 14.14
C THR A 168 -24.28 4.13 13.46
N ASP A 169 -25.44 4.78 13.61
CA ASP A 169 -26.70 4.28 13.01
C ASP A 169 -26.58 4.09 11.50
N ARG A 170 -25.85 5.00 10.83
CA ARG A 170 -25.55 4.88 9.40
C ARG A 170 -24.71 3.63 9.09
N GLU A 171 -23.63 3.43 9.83
CA GLU A 171 -22.73 2.29 9.62
C GLU A 171 -23.43 0.96 9.90
N GLU A 172 -24.29 0.92 10.93
CA GLU A 172 -25.13 -0.23 11.24
C GLU A 172 -26.12 -0.53 10.10
N GLY A 173 -26.78 0.51 9.56
CA GLY A 173 -27.61 0.37 8.36
C GLY A 173 -26.83 -0.16 7.16
N CYS A 174 -25.63 0.36 6.90
CA CYS A 174 -24.75 -0.14 5.83
C CYS A 174 -24.35 -1.60 6.07
N ARG A 175 -24.00 -1.97 7.31
CA ARG A 175 -23.67 -3.35 7.68
C ARG A 175 -24.83 -4.30 7.39
N GLN A 176 -26.06 -3.94 7.77
CA GLN A 176 -27.25 -4.75 7.52
C GLN A 176 -27.53 -4.94 6.02
N GLN A 177 -27.32 -3.91 5.21
CA GLN A 177 -27.45 -4.01 3.76
C GLN A 177 -26.38 -4.93 3.15
N TYR A 178 -25.11 -4.78 3.55
CA TYR A 178 -24.03 -5.70 3.14
C TYR A 178 -24.34 -7.14 3.56
N ASP A 179 -24.81 -7.36 4.78
CA ASP A 179 -25.14 -8.69 5.29
C ASP A 179 -26.29 -9.33 4.49
N SER A 180 -27.32 -8.55 4.18
CA SER A 180 -28.46 -8.99 3.36
C SER A 180 -28.02 -9.31 1.94
N GLU A 181 -27.21 -8.46 1.33
CA GLU A 181 -26.71 -8.65 -0.03
C GLU A 181 -25.75 -9.85 -0.13
N TYR A 182 -24.92 -10.07 0.89
CA TYR A 182 -24.07 -11.26 0.98
C TYR A 182 -24.91 -12.54 1.08
N TYR A 183 -25.90 -12.57 1.98
CA TYR A 183 -26.79 -13.71 2.12
C TYR A 183 -27.56 -13.98 0.83
N ARG A 184 -28.08 -12.94 0.18
CA ARG A 184 -28.80 -13.03 -1.10
C ARG A 184 -27.92 -13.63 -2.21
N ARG A 185 -26.64 -13.24 -2.30
CA ARG A 185 -25.71 -13.72 -3.34
C ARG A 185 -25.13 -15.10 -3.08
N PHE A 186 -24.82 -15.42 -1.83
CA PHE A 186 -24.01 -16.60 -1.49
C PHE A 186 -24.76 -17.65 -0.66
N GLY A 187 -26.00 -17.37 -0.23
CA GLY A 187 -26.80 -18.29 0.59
C GLY A 187 -26.20 -18.60 1.96
N LYS A 188 -25.24 -17.80 2.43
CA LYS A 188 -24.48 -18.03 3.67
C LYS A 188 -24.57 -16.81 4.57
N ARG A 189 -24.55 -17.03 5.89
CA ARG A 189 -24.50 -15.93 6.85
C ARG A 189 -23.12 -15.28 6.81
N PRO A 190 -23.02 -13.94 6.74
CA PRO A 190 -21.76 -13.21 6.78
C PRO A 190 -20.79 -13.61 7.89
N ALA A 191 -21.33 -13.83 9.09
CA ALA A 191 -20.56 -14.22 10.28
C ALA A 191 -19.88 -15.60 10.17
N THR A 192 -20.15 -16.37 9.10
CA THR A 192 -19.51 -17.67 8.85
C THR A 192 -18.28 -17.57 7.94
N ASN A 193 -18.01 -16.39 7.36
CA ASN A 193 -16.89 -16.18 6.45
C ASN A 193 -15.80 -15.31 7.11
N PRO A 194 -14.66 -15.87 7.53
CA PRO A 194 -13.57 -15.12 8.16
C PRO A 194 -12.87 -14.16 7.19
N ASP A 195 -12.99 -14.39 5.88
CA ASP A 195 -12.38 -13.57 4.84
C ASP A 195 -13.29 -12.43 4.35
N LEU A 196 -14.50 -12.32 4.90
CA LEU A 196 -15.45 -11.28 4.54
C LEU A 196 -15.14 -9.98 5.28
N CYS A 197 -15.06 -8.88 4.53
CA CYS A 197 -14.79 -7.54 5.00
C CYS A 197 -15.58 -6.54 4.16
N TYR A 198 -16.17 -5.53 4.80
CA TYR A 198 -16.89 -4.44 4.14
C TYR A 198 -16.27 -3.09 4.46
N TYR A 199 -16.34 -2.12 3.56
CA TYR A 199 -16.06 -0.73 3.86
C TYR A 199 -17.37 0.03 4.17
N LEU A 200 -17.58 0.37 5.44
CA LEU A 200 -18.88 0.86 5.95
C LEU A 200 -19.22 2.31 5.58
N ARG A 201 -18.31 3.03 4.92
CA ARG A 201 -18.58 4.41 4.50
C ARG A 201 -19.29 4.48 3.15
N ASP A 202 -19.07 3.49 2.30
CA ASP A 202 -19.69 3.42 0.98
C ASP A 202 -21.15 2.98 1.10
N GLU A 203 -22.00 3.53 0.24
CA GLU A 203 -23.42 3.20 0.16
C GLU A 203 -23.60 1.87 -0.61
N PRO A 204 -24.00 0.77 0.06
CA PRO A 204 -24.06 -0.56 -0.55
C PRO A 204 -25.04 -0.65 -1.71
N SER A 205 -26.07 0.20 -1.75
CA SER A 205 -27.01 0.27 -2.87
C SER A 205 -26.39 0.77 -4.17
N TRP A 206 -25.25 1.47 -4.12
CA TRP A 206 -24.54 1.98 -5.29
C TRP A 206 -23.26 1.23 -5.59
N SER A 207 -22.48 0.90 -4.56
CA SER A 207 -21.19 0.22 -4.72
C SER A 207 -20.91 -0.74 -3.56
N LEU A 208 -20.58 -1.98 -3.89
CA LEU A 208 -20.24 -3.01 -2.92
C LEU A 208 -18.72 -3.08 -2.74
N THR A 209 -18.21 -2.20 -1.87
CA THR A 209 -16.79 -2.19 -1.50
C THR A 209 -16.52 -3.22 -0.41
N TRP A 210 -16.37 -4.47 -0.84
CA TRP A 210 -16.18 -5.63 0.05
C TRP A 210 -15.21 -6.67 -0.51
N SER A 211 -14.82 -7.64 0.33
CA SER A 211 -13.95 -8.75 -0.08
C SER A 211 -14.70 -9.95 -0.65
N ALA A 212 -16.03 -9.97 -0.66
CA ALA A 212 -16.83 -11.16 -1.01
C ALA A 212 -16.52 -11.69 -2.43
N THR A 213 -16.33 -10.77 -3.38
CA THR A 213 -16.02 -11.11 -4.79
C THR A 213 -14.53 -11.06 -5.08
N SER A 214 -13.82 -10.04 -4.58
CA SER A 214 -12.39 -9.83 -4.82
C SER A 214 -11.49 -10.80 -4.05
N LYS A 215 -12.01 -11.42 -2.99
CA LYS A 215 -11.24 -12.18 -1.99
C LYS A 215 -10.11 -11.38 -1.34
N ARG A 216 -10.22 -10.04 -1.38
CA ARG A 216 -9.19 -9.10 -0.93
C ARG A 216 -9.79 -8.04 -0.02
N ILE A 217 -9.03 -7.62 0.97
CA ILE A 217 -9.33 -6.40 1.73
C ILE A 217 -9.35 -5.23 0.72
N PRO A 218 -10.42 -4.41 0.69
CA PRO A 218 -10.47 -3.23 -0.16
C PRO A 218 -9.32 -2.26 0.13
N THR A 219 -8.90 -1.48 -0.86
CA THR A 219 -7.82 -0.50 -0.69
C THR A 219 -8.12 0.51 0.43
N TYR A 220 -7.14 0.75 1.31
CA TYR A 220 -7.26 1.77 2.36
C TYR A 220 -7.40 3.17 1.75
N ARG A 221 -8.32 3.96 2.31
CA ARG A 221 -8.58 5.34 1.91
C ARG A 221 -8.25 6.27 3.07
N THR A 222 -7.84 7.50 2.78
CA THR A 222 -7.49 8.53 3.78
C THR A 222 -8.68 9.05 4.61
N GLY A 223 -9.86 8.42 4.51
CA GLY A 223 -11.06 8.80 5.22
C GLY A 223 -11.28 8.03 6.53
N SER A 224 -12.16 8.56 7.38
CA SER A 224 -12.57 7.94 8.65
C SER A 224 -13.43 6.66 8.51
N GLY A 225 -13.64 6.19 7.29
CA GLY A 225 -14.45 5.00 7.04
C GLY A 225 -13.80 3.77 7.67
N LYS A 226 -14.62 2.94 8.31
CA LYS A 226 -14.15 1.71 8.95
C LYS A 226 -14.36 0.51 8.05
N MET A 227 -13.40 -0.42 8.08
CA MET A 227 -13.59 -1.73 7.50
C MET A 227 -14.08 -2.69 8.57
N TRP A 228 -15.14 -3.45 8.28
CA TRP A 228 -15.80 -4.33 9.23
C TRP A 228 -15.69 -5.78 8.81
N PHE A 229 -15.30 -6.64 9.76
CA PHE A 229 -15.27 -8.09 9.57
C PHE A 229 -16.38 -8.74 10.39
N PRO A 230 -17.47 -9.22 9.77
CA PRO A 230 -18.61 -9.80 10.48
C PRO A 230 -18.27 -11.07 11.26
N PHE A 231 -17.34 -11.90 10.78
CA PHE A 231 -16.89 -13.09 11.52
C PHE A 231 -16.31 -12.75 12.89
N TYR A 232 -15.47 -11.71 12.95
CA TYR A 232 -14.84 -11.26 14.19
C TYR A 232 -15.69 -10.26 14.98
N ASN A 233 -16.82 -9.80 14.42
CA ASN A 233 -17.67 -8.74 14.96
C ASN A 233 -16.87 -7.49 15.40
N ARG A 234 -15.89 -7.08 14.59
CA ARG A 234 -15.05 -5.92 14.88
C ARG A 234 -14.60 -5.20 13.62
N PHE A 235 -14.12 -3.97 13.80
CA PHE A 235 -13.40 -3.25 12.78
C PHE A 235 -11.99 -3.81 12.59
N ILE A 236 -11.40 -3.59 11.41
CA ILE A 236 -9.96 -3.69 11.23
C ILE A 236 -9.28 -2.64 12.12
N VAL A 237 -8.20 -3.03 12.80
CA VAL A 237 -7.39 -2.13 13.62
C VAL A 237 -6.05 -1.87 12.95
N SER A 238 -5.33 -0.83 13.38
CA SER A 238 -4.09 -0.35 12.78
C SER A 238 -3.02 -1.43 12.65
N ARG A 239 -2.95 -2.37 13.59
CA ARG A 239 -2.01 -3.50 13.50
C ARG A 239 -2.35 -4.43 12.36
N ASP A 240 -3.63 -4.76 12.16
CA ASP A 240 -4.10 -5.57 11.03
C ASP A 240 -3.83 -4.83 9.71
N ILE A 241 -4.07 -3.51 9.68
CA ILE A 241 -3.79 -2.66 8.53
C ILE A 241 -2.29 -2.72 8.16
N LEU A 242 -1.38 -2.51 9.12
CA LEU A 242 0.05 -2.58 8.85
C LEU A 242 0.51 -3.98 8.44
N ALA A 243 -0.06 -5.03 9.03
CA ALA A 243 0.21 -6.40 8.61
C ALA A 243 -0.15 -6.64 7.14
N SER A 244 -1.31 -6.15 6.71
CA SER A 244 -1.74 -6.22 5.30
C SER A 244 -0.89 -5.38 4.34
N MET A 245 -0.19 -4.38 4.88
CA MET A 245 0.75 -3.51 4.16
C MET A 245 2.18 -4.08 4.12
N GLY A 246 2.38 -5.30 4.65
CA GLY A 246 3.65 -6.01 4.63
C GLY A 246 4.62 -5.61 5.75
N PHE A 247 4.20 -4.80 6.72
CA PHE A 247 5.07 -4.38 7.82
C PHE A 247 5.30 -5.52 8.84
N PRO A 248 6.50 -5.62 9.43
CA PRO A 248 6.83 -6.63 10.43
C PRO A 248 6.28 -6.25 11.82
N VAL A 249 4.95 -6.31 11.97
CA VAL A 249 4.24 -5.95 13.21
C VAL A 249 4.08 -7.12 14.19
N SER A 250 4.46 -8.34 13.81
CA SER A 250 4.59 -9.48 14.74
C SER A 250 6.06 -9.83 14.92
N GLN A 251 6.40 -10.32 16.12
CA GLN A 251 7.78 -10.70 16.43
C GLN A 251 8.30 -11.79 15.49
N SER A 252 7.47 -12.78 15.15
CA SER A 252 7.83 -13.87 14.24
C SER A 252 8.16 -13.36 12.84
N VAL A 253 7.37 -12.44 12.29
CA VAL A 253 7.62 -11.84 10.98
C VAL A 253 8.87 -10.95 11.01
N ALA A 254 9.04 -10.16 12.06
CA ALA A 254 10.21 -9.30 12.24
C ALA A 254 11.52 -10.11 12.28
N LEU A 255 11.53 -11.19 13.07
CA LEU A 255 12.67 -12.12 13.15
C LEU A 255 12.96 -12.78 11.80
N ALA A 256 11.93 -13.26 11.09
CA ALA A 256 12.09 -13.86 9.77
C ALA A 256 12.64 -12.88 8.72
N MET A 257 12.32 -11.58 8.87
CA MET A 257 12.84 -10.51 8.00
C MET A 257 14.21 -9.98 8.44
N GLY A 258 14.72 -10.38 9.61
CA GLY A 258 15.99 -9.87 10.15
C GLY A 258 15.94 -8.39 10.55
N VAL A 259 14.76 -7.88 10.93
CA VAL A 259 14.55 -6.47 11.30
C VAL A 259 13.84 -6.32 12.64
N PRO A 260 13.93 -5.16 13.30
CA PRO A 260 13.13 -4.89 14.49
C PRO A 260 11.62 -4.92 14.20
N GLN A 261 10.85 -5.39 15.18
CA GLN A 261 9.39 -5.31 15.10
C GLN A 261 8.95 -3.84 15.06
N VAL A 262 8.01 -3.51 14.18
CA VAL A 262 7.43 -2.17 14.13
C VAL A 262 6.56 -1.94 15.38
N PRO A 263 6.89 -0.96 16.24
CA PRO A 263 6.13 -0.72 17.45
C PRO A 263 4.76 -0.10 17.12
N MET A 264 3.70 -0.67 17.68
CA MET A 264 2.31 -0.28 17.45
C MET A 264 1.67 0.38 18.67
N ARG A 265 2.38 1.32 19.30
CA ARG A 265 1.87 1.98 20.52
C ARG A 265 0.90 3.12 20.23
N ASP A 266 0.88 3.66 19.01
CA ASP A 266 0.01 4.77 18.60
C ASP A 266 -0.83 4.36 17.37
N PRO A 267 -2.11 3.99 17.59
CA PRO A 267 -3.03 3.62 16.51
C PRO A 267 -3.20 4.72 15.45
N LYS A 268 -3.22 5.99 15.87
CA LYS A 268 -3.43 7.11 14.96
C LYS A 268 -2.26 7.23 13.98
N ARG A 269 -1.04 7.21 14.51
CA ARG A 269 0.18 7.25 13.69
C ARG A 269 0.27 6.05 12.75
N ALA A 270 -0.12 4.86 13.20
CA ALA A 270 -0.09 3.67 12.36
C ALA A 270 -1.10 3.72 11.21
N GLY A 271 -2.32 4.23 11.45
CA GLY A 271 -3.30 4.49 10.40
C GLY A 271 -2.79 5.50 9.36
N ASP A 272 -2.17 6.59 9.84
CA ASP A 272 -1.58 7.63 8.97
C ASP A 272 -0.44 7.08 8.10
N LEU A 273 0.40 6.19 8.67
CA LEU A 273 1.45 5.50 7.91
C LEU A 273 0.85 4.65 6.78
N ALA A 274 -0.18 3.86 7.05
CA ALA A 274 -0.72 2.90 6.09
C ALA A 274 -1.40 3.52 4.86
N GLY A 275 -2.04 4.68 5.02
CA GLY A 275 -2.78 5.34 3.93
C GLY A 275 -1.87 5.65 2.75
N ASN A 276 -0.71 6.24 3.02
CA ASN A 276 0.23 6.72 2.01
C ASN A 276 1.47 5.83 1.83
N ALA A 277 1.72 4.85 2.72
CA ALA A 277 2.90 4.00 2.60
C ALA A 277 2.88 3.13 1.34
N MET A 278 4.06 2.86 0.80
CA MET A 278 4.25 1.77 -0.16
C MET A 278 3.96 0.42 0.53
N HIS A 279 3.46 -0.56 -0.21
CA HIS A 279 3.41 -1.93 0.30
C HIS A 279 4.84 -2.45 0.47
N LEU A 280 5.26 -2.73 1.71
CA LEU A 280 6.68 -2.89 2.05
C LEU A 280 7.32 -4.04 1.28
N THR A 281 6.65 -5.19 1.20
CA THR A 281 7.18 -6.38 0.49
C THR A 281 7.27 -6.14 -1.02
N SER A 282 6.30 -5.42 -1.61
CA SER A 282 6.32 -5.08 -3.04
C SER A 282 7.48 -4.15 -3.34
N CYS A 283 7.66 -3.14 -2.48
CA CYS A 283 8.79 -2.21 -2.59
C CYS A 283 10.12 -2.97 -2.49
N PHE A 284 10.30 -3.83 -1.51
CA PHE A 284 11.51 -4.63 -1.35
C PHE A 284 11.83 -5.50 -2.57
N MET A 285 10.85 -6.26 -3.07
CA MET A 285 11.03 -7.11 -4.25
C MET A 285 11.43 -6.30 -5.49
N VAL A 286 10.75 -5.18 -5.72
CA VAL A 286 11.04 -4.29 -6.85
C VAL A 286 12.42 -3.66 -6.72
N GLN A 287 12.81 -3.19 -5.53
CA GLN A 287 14.14 -2.63 -5.30
C GLN A 287 15.24 -3.66 -5.56
N ILE A 288 15.06 -4.92 -5.13
CA ILE A 288 15.99 -6.01 -5.48
C ILE A 288 16.10 -6.17 -7.00
N CYS A 289 14.98 -6.20 -7.72
CA CYS A 289 15.00 -6.27 -9.18
C CYS A 289 15.81 -5.11 -9.77
N GLY A 290 15.58 -3.89 -9.29
CA GLY A 290 16.35 -2.72 -9.73
C GLY A 290 17.85 -2.85 -9.50
N LEU A 291 18.25 -3.25 -8.29
CA LEU A 291 19.67 -3.36 -7.92
C LEU A 291 20.42 -4.49 -8.65
N VAL A 292 19.72 -5.52 -9.11
CA VAL A 292 20.29 -6.61 -9.91
C VAL A 292 20.32 -6.26 -11.40
N CYS A 293 19.26 -5.61 -11.91
CA CYS A 293 19.10 -5.32 -13.34
C CYS A 293 19.87 -4.10 -13.82
N PHE A 294 20.29 -3.22 -12.91
CA PHE A 294 20.95 -1.97 -13.25
C PHE A 294 22.25 -1.80 -12.48
N GLY A 295 23.26 -1.25 -13.14
CA GLY A 295 24.56 -0.98 -12.54
C GLY A 295 25.14 0.38 -12.92
N LYS A 296 26.20 0.77 -12.22
CA LYS A 296 26.99 1.97 -12.50
C LYS A 296 28.11 1.65 -13.49
N ARG A 297 28.38 2.55 -14.45
CA ARG A 297 29.54 2.43 -15.34
C ARG A 297 30.82 2.77 -14.58
N PRO A 298 31.91 1.96 -14.70
CA PRO A 298 33.10 2.10 -13.87
C PRO A 298 33.97 3.35 -14.15
N HIS A 299 33.83 3.99 -15.32
CA HIS A 299 34.69 5.10 -15.73
C HIS A 299 33.91 6.20 -16.44
N TYR A 300 33.16 6.99 -15.67
CA TYR A 300 32.69 8.28 -16.18
C TYR A 300 33.63 9.37 -15.67
N GLN A 301 34.73 9.61 -16.39
CA GLN A 301 35.47 10.86 -16.26
C GLN A 301 34.65 11.91 -17.01
N LEU A 302 34.18 12.93 -16.30
CA LEU A 302 33.59 14.11 -16.93
C LEU A 302 34.74 14.82 -17.65
N GLU A 303 34.84 14.62 -18.97
CA GLU A 303 35.59 15.55 -19.84
C GLU A 303 34.88 16.91 -19.89
#